data_AF-A0A5B2YVC0-F1
#
_entry.id   AF-A0A5B2YVC0-F1
#
_cell.length_a   1.000
_cell.length_b   1.000
_cell.length_c   1.000
_cell.angle_alpha   90.00
_cell.angle_beta   90.00
_cell.angle_gamma   90.00
#
_symmetry.space_group_name_H-M   'P 1'
#
loop_
_entity.id
_entity.type
_entity.pdbx_description
1 polymer ?
#
loop_
_entity_poly.entity_id
_entity_poly.type
_entity_poly.pdbx_seq_one_letter_code
_entity_poly.pdbx_strand_id
1 'polypeptide(L)'
;MSLVLLHPTRPLRTGTNLLKNEGFLSRKKLSQIGILTPQLIQIDNDVIIEEFIEEGNLYTFLDRNNDMSFAFRVGKITRKLHDAGFCFIDNKAQNYLIRDSQIYRTDLGLIQNQATEYMKSLDIGIFLASLLDLGDGKYQQIENFFLKGYRNKDSSKFVMPYLSIIIRNIASLVLSSNHNNLAKNLLAKSEI
;
A
#
# COMPACT_ATOMS: atom_id res chain seq x y z
N MET A 1 7.39 16.77 -7.29
CA MET A 1 8.72 16.18 -7.56
C MET A 1 8.64 14.70 -7.19
N SER A 2 8.79 13.79 -8.15
CA SER A 2 8.64 12.34 -7.88
C SER A 2 9.98 11.75 -7.45
N LEU A 3 10.01 11.20 -6.23
CA LEU A 3 11.17 10.52 -5.64
C LEU A 3 11.63 9.25 -6.40
N VAL A 4 10.84 8.82 -7.38
CA VAL A 4 11.04 7.62 -8.18
C VAL A 4 12.29 7.68 -9.08
N LEU A 5 12.88 8.88 -9.28
CA LEU A 5 13.91 9.11 -10.30
C LEU A 5 15.35 8.72 -9.93
N LEU A 6 15.65 8.36 -8.67
CA LEU A 6 17.05 8.17 -8.24
C LEU A 6 17.54 6.71 -8.24
N HIS A 7 16.68 5.73 -8.49
CA HIS A 7 17.08 4.31 -8.51
C HIS A 7 17.25 3.82 -9.97
N PRO A 8 18.32 3.08 -10.32
CA PRO A 8 18.64 2.66 -11.70
C PRO A 8 17.70 1.59 -12.29
N THR A 9 16.53 1.40 -11.71
CA THR A 9 15.47 0.55 -12.24
C THR A 9 14.81 1.18 -13.46
N ARG A 10 14.31 0.34 -14.38
CA ARG A 10 13.54 0.79 -15.54
C ARG A 10 12.40 1.74 -15.09
N PRO A 11 12.13 2.81 -15.85
CA PRO A 11 11.06 3.74 -15.51
C PRO A 11 9.72 3.01 -15.42
N LEU A 12 8.84 3.49 -14.54
CA LEU A 12 7.51 2.93 -14.37
C LEU A 12 6.77 2.93 -15.70
N ARG A 13 6.11 1.81 -16.02
CA ARG A 13 5.22 1.76 -17.18
C ARG A 13 4.01 2.64 -16.89
N THR A 14 3.95 3.79 -17.54
CA THR A 14 2.88 4.79 -17.42
C THR A 14 2.12 4.94 -18.74
N GLY A 15 1.10 5.80 -18.79
CA GLY A 15 0.29 6.05 -19.99
C GLY A 15 -0.84 5.03 -20.17
N THR A 16 -0.93 4.40 -21.35
CA THR A 16 -2.02 3.45 -21.69
C THR A 16 -2.12 2.23 -20.77
N ASN A 17 -1.10 1.97 -19.96
CA ASN A 17 -1.12 0.90 -18.95
C ASN A 17 -1.97 1.24 -17.73
N LEU A 18 -2.20 2.54 -17.43
CA LEU A 18 -3.04 2.97 -16.30
C LEU A 18 -4.48 2.44 -16.47
N LEU A 19 -5.12 2.74 -17.60
CA LEU A 19 -6.47 2.25 -17.92
C LEU A 19 -6.55 0.72 -18.01
N LYS A 20 -5.51 0.07 -18.54
CA LYS A 20 -5.45 -1.41 -18.58
C LYS A 20 -5.41 -2.03 -17.18
N ASN A 21 -4.71 -1.39 -16.25
CA ASN A 21 -4.63 -1.83 -14.86
C ASN A 21 -5.96 -1.63 -14.12
N GLU A 22 -6.74 -0.62 -14.51
CA GLU A 22 -8.08 -0.39 -13.96
C GLU A 22 -9.15 -1.34 -14.53
N GLY A 23 -8.92 -1.88 -15.72
CA GLY A 23 -9.90 -2.70 -16.44
C GLY A 23 -10.18 -4.09 -15.84
N PHE A 24 -11.24 -4.71 -16.36
CA PHE A 24 -11.78 -6.00 -15.90
C PHE A 24 -10.74 -7.14 -15.81
N LEU A 25 -9.82 -7.23 -16.78
CA LEU A 25 -8.81 -8.29 -16.81
C LEU A 25 -7.85 -8.21 -15.61
N SER A 26 -7.47 -7.00 -15.22
CA SER A 26 -6.55 -6.77 -14.10
C SER A 26 -7.24 -7.05 -12.78
N ARG A 27 -8.48 -6.58 -12.60
CA ARG A 27 -9.31 -6.90 -11.42
C ARG A 27 -9.57 -8.40 -11.28
N LYS A 28 -9.81 -9.12 -12.38
CA LYS A 28 -9.92 -10.58 -12.38
C LYS A 28 -8.64 -11.26 -11.89
N LYS A 29 -7.46 -10.79 -12.33
CA LYS A 29 -6.17 -11.31 -11.86
C LYS A 29 -5.97 -11.06 -10.36
N LEU A 30 -6.32 -9.87 -9.87
CA LEU A 30 -6.25 -9.54 -8.44
C LEU A 30 -7.19 -10.42 -7.62
N SER A 31 -8.41 -10.64 -8.09
CA SER A 31 -9.37 -11.55 -7.46
C SER A 31 -8.85 -12.99 -7.39
N GLN A 32 -8.18 -13.49 -8.44
CA GLN A 32 -7.58 -14.83 -8.46
C GLN A 32 -6.48 -15.03 -7.40
N ILE A 33 -5.79 -13.96 -7.00
CA ILE A 33 -4.80 -13.99 -5.90
C ILE A 33 -5.41 -13.56 -4.55
N GLY A 34 -6.74 -13.37 -4.49
CA GLY A 34 -7.48 -13.04 -3.28
C GLY A 34 -7.34 -11.60 -2.82
N ILE A 35 -7.13 -10.67 -3.77
CA ILE A 35 -7.17 -9.22 -3.53
C ILE A 35 -8.52 -8.71 -4.06
N LEU A 36 -9.33 -8.18 -3.15
CA LEU A 36 -10.62 -7.60 -3.50
C LEU A 36 -10.42 -6.20 -4.06
N THR A 37 -11.25 -5.84 -5.03
CA THR A 37 -11.33 -4.50 -5.62
C THR A 37 -12.80 -4.11 -5.69
N PRO A 38 -13.13 -2.81 -5.73
CA PRO A 38 -14.49 -2.41 -6.03
C PRO A 38 -15.00 -3.07 -7.33
N GLN A 39 -16.26 -3.43 -7.39
CA GLN A 39 -16.92 -3.89 -8.61
C GLN A 39 -16.82 -2.80 -9.68
N LEU A 40 -16.17 -3.13 -10.79
CA LEU A 40 -16.14 -2.26 -11.97
C LEU A 40 -17.47 -2.40 -12.72
N ILE A 41 -18.16 -1.28 -12.91
CA ILE A 41 -19.45 -1.19 -13.61
C ILE A 41 -19.19 -0.85 -15.09
N GLN A 42 -18.36 0.16 -15.34
CA GLN A 42 -18.04 0.64 -16.68
C GLN A 42 -16.62 1.20 -16.71
N ILE A 43 -15.94 1.01 -17.83
CA ILE A 43 -14.65 1.64 -18.11
C ILE A 43 -14.59 2.04 -19.59
N ASP A 44 -14.27 3.30 -19.84
CA ASP A 44 -14.00 3.88 -21.14
C ASP A 44 -12.66 4.62 -21.10
N ASN A 45 -12.27 5.30 -22.19
CA ASN A 45 -10.96 5.97 -22.27
C ASN A 45 -10.73 7.02 -21.17
N ASP A 46 -11.78 7.73 -20.76
CA ASP A 46 -11.67 8.87 -19.83
C ASP A 46 -12.54 8.69 -18.58
N VAL A 47 -13.28 7.59 -18.46
CA VAL A 47 -14.27 7.38 -17.41
C VAL A 47 -14.14 5.99 -16.82
N ILE A 48 -14.12 5.93 -15.49
CA ILE A 48 -14.19 4.69 -14.71
C ILE A 48 -15.36 4.83 -13.75
N ILE A 49 -16.31 3.89 -13.82
CA ILE A 49 -17.47 3.80 -12.94
C ILE A 49 -17.38 2.51 -12.14
N GLU A 50 -17.36 2.64 -10.82
CA GLU A 50 -17.19 1.53 -9.88
C GLU A 50 -18.25 1.60 -8.78
N GLU A 51 -18.42 0.48 -8.06
CA GLU A 51 -19.17 0.52 -6.81
C GLU A 51 -18.58 1.55 -5.85
N PHE A 52 -19.46 2.27 -5.17
CA PHE A 52 -19.07 3.15 -4.09
C PHE A 52 -19.03 2.37 -2.78
N ILE A 53 -17.95 2.53 -2.01
CA ILE A 53 -17.78 1.95 -0.68
C ILE A 53 -17.87 3.09 0.34
N GLU A 54 -18.93 3.10 1.15
CA GLU A 54 -19.34 4.24 1.97
C GLU A 54 -18.49 4.42 3.22
N GLU A 55 -18.00 3.33 3.81
CA GLU A 55 -17.33 3.34 5.11
C GLU A 55 -15.91 3.94 5.06
N GLY A 56 -15.41 4.21 3.86
CA GLY A 56 -14.22 5.03 3.63
C GLY A 56 -12.90 4.25 3.66
N ASN A 57 -11.80 5.00 3.80
CA ASN A 57 -10.45 4.48 3.66
C ASN A 57 -9.79 4.06 4.97
N LEU A 58 -8.77 3.22 4.85
CA LEU A 58 -8.05 2.65 5.98
C LEU A 58 -7.31 3.69 6.83
N TYR A 59 -6.83 4.79 6.24
CA TYR A 59 -6.19 5.86 7.03
C TYR A 59 -7.17 6.42 8.06
N THR A 60 -8.35 6.83 7.59
CA THR A 60 -9.40 7.41 8.45
C THR A 60 -9.89 6.40 9.48
N PHE A 61 -9.99 5.12 9.07
CA PHE A 61 -10.36 4.05 9.97
C PHE A 61 -9.34 3.84 11.10
N LEU A 62 -8.04 3.77 10.81
CA LEU A 62 -6.99 3.58 11.81
C LEU A 62 -6.79 4.83 12.70
N ASP A 63 -7.04 6.02 12.16
CA ASP A 63 -7.02 7.25 12.95
C ASP A 63 -8.14 7.26 14.00
N ARG A 64 -9.34 6.79 13.64
CA ARG A 64 -10.51 6.79 14.54
C ARG A 64 -10.62 5.56 15.43
N ASN A 65 -10.05 4.43 15.02
CA ASN A 65 -10.21 3.13 15.70
C ASN A 65 -8.86 2.62 16.21
N ASN A 66 -8.89 1.60 17.07
CA ASN A 66 -7.69 0.93 17.61
C ASN A 66 -7.52 -0.50 17.08
N ASP A 67 -8.23 -0.88 16.01
CA ASP A 67 -8.13 -2.21 15.42
C ASP A 67 -6.99 -2.29 14.40
N MET A 68 -5.80 -2.62 14.89
CA MET A 68 -4.58 -2.78 14.08
C MET A 68 -4.57 -4.08 13.26
N SER A 69 -5.59 -4.95 13.40
CA SER A 69 -5.70 -6.17 12.60
C SER A 69 -5.81 -5.88 11.10
N PHE A 70 -6.34 -4.70 10.73
CA PHE A 70 -6.40 -4.25 9.34
C PHE A 70 -5.00 -3.98 8.77
N ALA A 71 -4.07 -3.39 9.54
CA ALA A 71 -2.69 -3.21 9.11
C ALA A 71 -2.01 -4.57 8.81
N PHE A 72 -2.23 -5.58 9.67
CA PHE A 72 -1.77 -6.95 9.43
C PHE A 72 -2.35 -7.56 8.15
N ARG A 73 -3.63 -7.32 7.88
CA ARG A 73 -4.28 -7.81 6.65
C ARG A 73 -3.75 -7.12 5.40
N VAL A 74 -3.47 -5.82 5.47
CA VAL A 74 -2.80 -5.11 4.38
C VAL A 74 -1.40 -5.67 4.14
N GLY A 75 -0.63 -5.95 5.18
CA GLY A 75 0.66 -6.65 5.05
C GLY A 75 0.54 -7.97 4.29
N LYS A 76 -0.48 -8.78 4.58
CA LYS A 76 -0.78 -10.01 3.83
C LYS A 76 -1.16 -9.75 2.37
N ILE A 77 -1.96 -8.71 2.10
CA ILE A 77 -2.36 -8.33 0.73
C ILE A 77 -1.12 -7.92 -0.08
N THR A 78 -0.27 -7.05 0.46
CA THR A 78 0.97 -6.62 -0.17
C THR A 78 1.89 -7.81 -0.44
N ARG A 79 2.02 -8.74 0.53
CA ARG A 79 2.83 -9.95 0.34
C ARG A 79 2.30 -10.84 -0.78
N LYS A 80 0.98 -11.11 -0.81
CA LYS A 80 0.35 -11.91 -1.87
C LYS A 80 0.58 -11.31 -3.26
N LEU A 81 0.48 -9.99 -3.38
CA LEU A 81 0.76 -9.29 -4.63
C LEU A 81 2.22 -9.51 -5.07
N HIS A 82 3.17 -9.32 -4.15
CA HIS A 82 4.59 -9.51 -4.41
C HIS A 82 4.94 -10.96 -4.77
N ASP A 83 4.35 -11.94 -4.08
CA ASP A 83 4.54 -13.36 -4.37
C ASP A 83 3.99 -13.75 -5.76
N ALA A 84 2.95 -13.05 -6.22
CA ALA A 84 2.41 -13.18 -7.58
C ALA A 84 3.24 -12.42 -8.64
N GLY A 85 4.32 -11.72 -8.25
CA GLY A 85 5.22 -11.01 -9.16
C GLY A 85 4.78 -9.58 -9.51
N PHE A 86 3.81 -9.01 -8.80
CA PHE A 86 3.29 -7.65 -9.01
C PHE A 86 3.66 -6.70 -7.85
N CYS A 87 3.62 -5.39 -8.08
CA CYS A 87 3.72 -4.34 -7.05
C CYS A 87 2.68 -3.24 -7.31
N PHE A 88 2.19 -2.57 -6.27
CA PHE A 88 1.19 -1.49 -6.35
C PHE A 88 1.80 -0.16 -6.79
N ILE A 89 3.03 0.12 -6.35
CA ILE A 89 3.76 1.39 -6.43
C ILE A 89 3.13 2.54 -5.65
N ASP A 90 1.81 2.72 -5.69
CA ASP A 90 1.08 3.69 -4.86
C ASP A 90 0.33 3.03 -3.71
N ASN A 91 1.09 2.38 -2.82
CA ASN A 91 0.55 1.52 -1.78
C ASN A 91 0.10 2.26 -0.50
N LYS A 92 -0.49 3.45 -0.64
CA LYS A 92 -0.91 4.27 0.51
C LYS A 92 -2.07 3.64 1.27
N ALA A 93 -2.22 3.97 2.56
CA ALA A 93 -3.37 3.51 3.36
C ALA A 93 -4.71 4.05 2.82
N GLN A 94 -4.73 5.27 2.29
CA GLN A 94 -5.92 5.89 1.68
C GLN A 94 -6.45 5.10 0.49
N ASN A 95 -5.61 4.25 -0.08
CA ASN A 95 -5.83 3.45 -1.28
C ASN A 95 -6.43 2.05 -0.95
N TYR A 96 -6.77 1.84 0.32
CA TYR A 96 -7.51 0.70 0.84
C TYR A 96 -8.85 1.15 1.41
N LEU A 97 -9.94 0.61 0.90
CA LEU A 97 -11.31 0.85 1.36
C LEU A 97 -11.77 -0.28 2.28
N ILE A 98 -12.61 0.03 3.26
CA ILE A 98 -13.12 -0.93 4.24
C ILE A 98 -14.63 -1.05 4.07
N ARG A 99 -15.16 -2.27 4.12
CA ARG A 99 -16.60 -2.58 4.19
C ARG A 99 -16.78 -3.94 4.84
N ASP A 100 -17.69 -4.09 5.79
CA ASP A 100 -18.01 -5.37 6.45
C ASP A 100 -16.78 -6.15 6.93
N SER A 101 -15.81 -5.46 7.53
CA SER A 101 -14.52 -6.07 7.90
C SER A 101 -13.77 -6.71 6.73
N GLN A 102 -13.95 -6.25 5.50
CA GLN A 102 -13.17 -6.59 4.31
C GLN A 102 -12.33 -5.39 3.87
N ILE A 103 -11.29 -5.66 3.07
CA ILE A 103 -10.38 -4.64 2.55
C ILE A 103 -10.41 -4.73 1.03
N TYR A 104 -10.75 -3.63 0.39
CA TYR A 104 -10.79 -3.48 -1.06
C TYR A 104 -9.67 -2.54 -1.49
N ARG A 105 -8.89 -2.95 -2.50
CA ARG A 105 -7.88 -2.11 -3.12
C ARG A 105 -8.55 -1.32 -4.27
N THR A 106 -8.46 0.00 -4.20
CA THR A 106 -8.88 0.92 -5.29
C THR A 106 -7.65 1.40 -6.09
N ASP A 107 -7.73 2.43 -6.93
CA ASP A 107 -6.59 3.11 -7.59
C ASP A 107 -5.45 2.15 -8.01
N LEU A 108 -5.77 1.34 -9.03
CA LEU A 108 -4.96 0.23 -9.54
C LEU A 108 -4.01 0.66 -10.66
N GLY A 109 -4.20 1.86 -11.21
CA GLY A 109 -3.52 2.35 -12.40
C GLY A 109 -2.00 2.13 -12.39
N LEU A 110 -1.35 2.28 -11.23
CA LEU A 110 0.11 2.21 -11.10
C LEU A 110 0.70 0.81 -10.89
N ILE A 111 -0.13 -0.24 -10.83
CA ILE A 111 0.33 -1.62 -10.64
C ILE A 111 1.36 -2.01 -11.72
N GLN A 112 2.49 -2.57 -11.27
CA GLN A 112 3.55 -3.09 -12.13
C GLN A 112 3.53 -4.61 -12.10
N ASN A 113 3.77 -5.24 -13.26
CA ASN A 113 3.82 -6.70 -13.42
C ASN A 113 5.22 -7.29 -13.32
N GLN A 114 6.16 -6.54 -12.73
CA GLN A 114 7.53 -6.96 -12.48
C GLN A 114 7.96 -6.49 -11.09
N ALA A 115 7.72 -7.30 -10.06
CA ALA A 115 8.09 -6.99 -8.68
C ALA A 115 9.60 -7.07 -8.46
N THR A 116 10.30 -5.94 -8.67
CA THR A 116 11.71 -5.79 -8.27
C THR A 116 11.82 -5.51 -6.77
N GLU A 117 12.96 -5.81 -6.14
CA GLU A 117 13.18 -5.52 -4.72
C GLU A 117 13.01 -4.02 -4.38
N TYR A 118 13.37 -3.13 -5.30
CA TYR A 118 13.11 -1.69 -5.15
C TYR A 118 11.62 -1.38 -5.12
N MET A 119 10.82 -1.95 -6.03
CA MET A 119 9.37 -1.75 -6.06
C MET A 119 8.67 -2.33 -4.82
N LYS A 120 9.14 -3.48 -4.33
CA LYS A 120 8.65 -4.02 -3.05
C LYS A 120 8.99 -3.09 -1.87
N SER A 121 10.17 -2.48 -1.89
CA SER A 121 10.56 -1.47 -0.90
C SER A 121 9.70 -0.21 -1.00
N LEU A 122 9.30 0.20 -2.21
CA LEU A 122 8.37 1.29 -2.43
C LEU A 122 7.00 0.99 -1.80
N ASP A 123 6.42 -0.17 -2.07
CA ASP A 123 5.11 -0.54 -1.53
C ASP A 123 5.08 -0.53 0.00
N ILE A 124 6.11 -1.09 0.63
CA ILE A 124 6.21 -1.10 2.09
C ILE A 124 6.45 0.32 2.63
N GLY A 125 7.42 1.02 2.06
CA GLY A 125 7.80 2.36 2.52
C GLY A 125 6.66 3.37 2.38
N ILE A 126 5.93 3.35 1.27
CA ILE A 126 4.80 4.25 1.01
C ILE A 126 3.62 3.95 1.93
N PHE A 127 3.31 2.67 2.17
CA PHE A 127 2.26 2.30 3.12
C PHE A 127 2.58 2.86 4.52
N LEU A 128 3.77 2.57 5.03
CA LEU A 128 4.19 3.04 6.36
C LEU A 128 4.27 4.57 6.42
N ALA A 129 4.78 5.22 5.37
CA ALA A 129 4.86 6.68 5.29
C ALA A 129 3.48 7.34 5.38
N SER A 130 2.47 6.75 4.73
CA SER A 130 1.11 7.29 4.70
C SER A 130 0.37 7.26 6.04
N LEU A 131 0.94 6.58 7.05
CA LEU A 131 0.39 6.44 8.40
C LEU A 131 1.34 7.00 9.48
N LEU A 132 2.50 7.53 9.09
CA LEU A 132 3.56 7.93 10.02
C LEU A 132 3.18 9.13 10.89
N ASP A 133 2.15 9.87 10.51
CA ASP A 133 1.65 11.03 11.22
C ASP A 133 0.50 10.72 12.20
N LEU A 134 0.12 9.44 12.34
CA LEU A 134 -0.86 9.01 13.34
C LEU A 134 -0.28 9.10 14.76
N GLY A 135 -1.09 9.66 15.66
CA GLY A 135 -0.70 9.93 17.05
C GLY A 135 -0.81 8.73 17.99
N ASP A 136 -0.68 9.02 19.29
CA ASP A 136 -1.05 8.14 20.41
C ASP A 136 -0.43 6.73 20.40
N GLY A 137 0.79 6.62 19.86
CA GLY A 137 1.49 5.34 19.76
C GLY A 137 0.85 4.35 18.78
N LYS A 138 -0.11 4.79 17.95
CA LYS A 138 -0.76 3.95 16.95
C LYS A 138 0.22 3.53 15.87
N TYR A 139 1.09 4.44 15.42
CA TYR A 139 2.04 4.14 14.35
C TYR A 139 2.92 2.92 14.66
N GLN A 140 3.51 2.82 15.86
CA GLN A 140 4.36 1.66 16.19
C GLN A 140 3.56 0.35 16.11
N GLN A 141 2.31 0.35 16.59
CA GLN A 141 1.46 -0.83 16.50
C GLN A 141 1.13 -1.19 15.04
N ILE A 142 0.81 -0.19 14.21
CA ILE A 142 0.55 -0.37 12.78
C ILE A 142 1.78 -0.95 12.08
N GLU A 143 2.96 -0.38 12.29
CA GLU A 143 4.23 -0.87 11.73
C GLU A 143 4.42 -2.34 12.09
N ASN A 144 4.31 -2.68 13.37
CA ASN A 144 4.49 -4.04 13.85
C ASN A 144 3.49 -5.02 13.24
N PHE A 145 2.20 -4.66 13.22
CA PHE A 145 1.15 -5.52 12.67
C PHE A 145 1.29 -5.69 11.15
N PHE A 146 1.53 -4.62 10.41
CA PHE A 146 1.75 -4.68 8.97
C PHE A 146 2.94 -5.56 8.63
N LEU A 147 4.09 -5.36 9.27
CA LEU A 147 5.28 -6.16 9.03
C LEU A 147 5.09 -7.62 9.42
N LYS A 148 4.38 -7.90 10.51
CA LYS A 148 4.00 -9.26 10.88
C LYS A 148 3.09 -9.93 9.85
N GLY A 149 2.21 -9.16 9.20
CA GLY A 149 1.36 -9.64 8.12
C GLY A 149 2.12 -9.88 6.82
N TYR A 150 3.10 -9.02 6.54
CA TYR A 150 3.96 -9.13 5.36
C TYR A 150 4.99 -10.26 5.50
N ARG A 151 5.48 -10.52 6.73
CA ARG A 151 6.35 -11.65 7.09
C ARG A 151 5.55 -12.95 7.00
N ASN A 152 5.75 -13.70 5.93
CA ASN A 152 5.20 -15.05 5.83
C ASN A 152 5.98 -16.01 6.76
N LYS A 153 5.27 -16.76 7.62
CA LYS A 153 5.88 -17.71 8.57
C LYS A 153 6.56 -18.90 7.88
N ASP A 154 6.16 -19.22 6.65
CA ASP A 154 6.65 -20.41 5.94
C ASP A 154 7.96 -20.20 5.17
N SER A 155 8.45 -18.95 5.06
CA SER A 155 9.73 -18.70 4.39
C SER A 155 10.87 -18.58 5.40
N SER A 156 11.74 -19.59 5.46
CA SER A 156 12.99 -19.58 6.24
C SER A 156 14.00 -18.49 5.82
N LYS A 157 13.66 -17.65 4.84
CA LYS A 157 14.47 -16.55 4.29
C LYS A 157 13.64 -15.27 4.09
N PHE A 158 12.89 -14.85 5.09
CA PHE A 158 12.30 -13.52 5.04
C PHE A 158 13.42 -12.47 5.06
N VAL A 159 13.59 -11.76 3.95
CA VAL A 159 14.45 -10.58 3.86
C VAL A 159 13.53 -9.38 3.65
N MET A 160 13.60 -8.42 4.58
CA MET A 160 12.89 -7.15 4.40
C MET A 160 13.46 -6.43 3.18
N PRO A 161 12.63 -5.91 2.26
CA PRO A 161 13.12 -5.06 1.19
C PRO A 161 13.89 -3.86 1.76
N TYR A 162 15.18 -3.78 1.43
CA TYR A 162 16.20 -3.04 2.17
C TYR A 162 16.02 -1.52 2.18
N LEU A 163 15.29 -0.94 1.22
CA LEU A 163 15.09 0.51 1.13
C LEU A 163 13.82 1.00 1.81
N SER A 164 13.01 0.11 2.39
CA SER A 164 11.68 0.45 2.89
C SER A 164 11.71 1.58 3.94
N ILE A 165 12.70 1.58 4.85
CA ILE A 165 12.86 2.62 5.88
C ILE A 165 13.23 3.97 5.24
N ILE A 166 14.18 3.97 4.31
CA ILE A 166 14.64 5.18 3.63
C ILE A 166 13.48 5.79 2.85
N ILE A 167 12.77 4.96 2.08
CA ILE A 167 11.57 5.38 1.34
C ILE A 167 10.52 5.92 2.29
N ARG A 168 10.23 5.21 3.39
CA ARG A 168 9.27 5.67 4.40
C ARG A 168 9.60 7.08 4.88
N ASN A 169 10.83 7.29 5.33
CA ASN A 169 11.25 8.57 5.89
C ASN A 169 11.11 9.70 4.86
N ILE A 170 11.54 9.50 3.62
CA ILE A 170 11.46 10.57 2.62
C ILE A 170 10.02 10.78 2.15
N ALA A 171 9.27 9.72 1.86
CA ALA A 171 7.88 9.82 1.41
C ALA A 171 6.97 10.46 2.47
N SER A 172 7.24 10.21 3.75
CA SER A 172 6.45 10.76 4.86
C SER A 172 6.48 12.29 4.92
N LEU A 173 7.57 12.93 4.46
CA LEU A 173 7.67 14.39 4.38
C LEU A 173 6.64 15.00 3.42
N VAL A 174 6.14 14.21 2.47
CA VAL A 174 5.15 14.63 1.48
C VAL A 174 3.75 14.16 1.83
N LEU A 175 3.63 12.97 2.44
CA LEU A 175 2.34 12.33 2.71
C LEU A 175 1.72 12.70 4.06
N SER A 176 2.52 13.18 5.01
CA SER A 176 2.07 13.53 6.36
C SER A 176 1.22 14.80 6.35
N SER A 177 0.09 14.73 7.05
CA SER A 177 -0.73 15.91 7.38
C SER A 177 -0.33 16.51 8.74
N ASN A 178 0.10 15.68 9.70
CA ASN A 178 0.50 16.12 11.04
C ASN A 178 2.02 16.02 11.29
N HIS A 179 2.71 17.15 11.12
CA HIS A 179 4.17 17.23 11.23
C HIS A 179 4.72 17.01 12.65
N ASN A 180 3.93 17.28 13.69
CA ASN A 180 4.34 17.06 15.07
C ASN A 180 4.39 15.57 15.40
N ASN A 181 3.36 14.82 14.99
CA ASN A 181 3.32 13.38 15.16
C ASN A 181 4.36 12.69 14.28
N LEU A 182 4.52 13.16 13.04
CA LEU A 182 5.59 12.72 12.15
C LEU A 182 6.96 12.79 12.82
N ALA A 183 7.33 13.96 13.37
CA ALA A 183 8.62 14.14 14.03
C ALA A 183 8.79 13.18 15.23
N LYS A 184 7.75 13.05 16.07
CA LYS A 184 7.76 12.11 17.20
C LYS A 184 7.97 10.66 16.74
N ASN A 185 7.25 10.23 15.71
CA ASN A 185 7.31 8.85 15.22
C ASN A 185 8.59 8.55 14.44
N LEU A 186 9.20 9.53 13.78
CA LEU A 186 10.53 9.40 13.17
C LEU A 186 11.64 9.24 14.21
N LEU A 187 11.52 9.91 15.35
CA LEU A 187 12.48 9.83 16.46
C LEU A 187 12.28 8.57 17.31
N ALA A 188 11.10 7.95 17.25
CA ALA A 188 10.85 6.68 17.91
C ALA A 188 11.63 5.56 17.21
N LYS A 189 12.12 4.60 18.01
CA LYS A 189 12.86 3.44 17.48
C LYS A 189 11.91 2.60 16.60
N SER A 190 12.30 2.36 15.35
CA SER A 190 11.57 1.49 14.42
C SER A 190 11.96 0.03 14.64
N GLU A 191 11.02 -0.90 14.48
CA GLU A 191 11.26 -2.35 14.60
C GLU A 191 11.76 -3.01 13.30
N ILE A 192 12.08 -2.21 12.28
CA ILE A 192 12.59 -2.66 10.98
C ILE A 192 14.10 -2.86 11.03
#